data_AF-A0A356LGL6-F1
#
_entry.id   AF-A0A356LGL6-F1
#
_cell.length_a   1.000
_cell.length_b   1.000
_cell.length_c   1.000
_cell.angle_alpha   90.00
_cell.angle_beta   90.00
_cell.angle_gamma   90.00
#
_symmetry.space_group_name_H-M   'P 1'
#
loop_
_entity.id
_entity.type
_entity.pdbx_description
1 polymer ?
#
loop_
_entity_poly.entity_id
_entity_poly.type
_entity_poly.pdbx_seq_one_letter_code
_entity_poly.pdbx_strand_id
1 'polypeptide(L)'
;MSAFCVFGMTDVIARQSASKKSPPPEWNASTQAFYDGYEEHIYKTGTHRQVSLTFDAPQFCQDWIDLAKKHMRTRGLKIMYRGQVTDKHGAPRINKKTNEPVMGWVPYDGSWETRPKTGAFL
;
A
#
# COMPACT_ATOMS: atom_id res chain seq x y z
N MET A 1 12.17 -8.51 12.96
CA MET A 1 11.19 -8.79 11.89
C MET A 1 10.44 -7.51 11.65
N SER A 2 10.69 -6.86 10.52
CA SER A 2 10.11 -5.56 10.19
C SER A 2 8.60 -5.67 9.95
N ALA A 3 7.84 -4.76 10.57
CA ALA A 3 6.39 -4.90 10.71
C ALA A 3 5.60 -3.81 9.99
N PHE A 4 6.22 -2.73 9.50
CA PHE A 4 5.54 -1.57 8.91
C PHE A 4 5.98 -1.30 7.47
N CYS A 5 5.11 -0.72 6.65
CA CYS A 5 5.45 -0.19 5.32
C CYS A 5 4.44 0.87 4.88
N VAL A 6 4.68 1.50 3.74
CA VAL A 6 3.77 2.47 3.13
C VAL A 6 3.10 1.86 1.91
N PHE A 7 1.78 1.96 1.87
CA PHE A 7 0.97 1.64 0.69
C PHE A 7 0.42 2.93 0.07
N GLY A 8 0.24 2.93 -1.25
CA GLY A 8 -0.40 4.03 -1.96
C GLY A 8 -0.17 3.93 -3.47
N MET A 9 -0.14 5.08 -4.13
CA MET A 9 0.22 5.20 -5.54
C MET A 9 1.26 6.31 -5.71
N THR A 10 2.26 6.06 -6.55
CA THR A 10 3.26 7.05 -6.98
C THR A 10 3.33 7.10 -8.50
N ASP A 11 3.85 8.19 -9.05
CA ASP A 11 4.14 8.30 -10.49
C ASP A 11 5.06 7.17 -10.98
N VAL A 12 6.09 6.82 -10.21
CA VAL A 12 7.01 5.72 -10.54
C VAL A 12 6.27 4.39 -10.71
N ILE A 13 5.35 4.07 -9.79
CA ILE A 13 4.54 2.84 -9.87
C ILE A 13 3.51 2.91 -11.00
N ALA A 14 2.93 4.08 -11.25
CA ALA A 14 2.00 4.29 -12.35
C ALA A 14 2.71 4.06 -13.70
N ARG A 15 3.88 4.67 -13.89
CA ARG A 15 4.73 4.50 -15.07
C ARG A 15 5.16 3.05 -15.27
N GLN A 16 5.63 2.40 -14.20
CA GLN A 16 6.04 0.99 -14.26
C GLN A 16 4.86 0.05 -14.54
N SER A 17 3.64 0.42 -14.12
CA SER A 17 2.45 -0.36 -14.42
C SER A 17 1.97 -0.11 -15.85
N ALA A 18 2.12 1.10 -16.37
CA ALA A 18 1.78 1.46 -17.73
C ALA A 18 2.71 0.79 -18.75
N SER A 19 4.01 0.74 -18.45
CA SER A 19 5.01 0.10 -19.33
C SER A 19 4.83 -1.40 -19.53
N LYS A 20 4.02 -2.04 -18.68
CA LYS A 20 3.64 -3.47 -18.82
C LYS A 20 2.46 -3.70 -19.76
N LYS A 21 1.87 -2.63 -20.29
CA LYS A 21 0.74 -2.71 -21.23
C LYS A 21 1.18 -2.32 -22.62
N SER A 22 0.51 -2.89 -23.61
CA SER A 22 0.69 -2.51 -25.01
C SER A 22 -0.51 -1.71 -25.49
N PRO A 23 -0.32 -0.75 -26.41
CA PRO A 23 -1.43 -0.09 -27.08
C PRO A 23 -2.36 -1.13 -27.75
N PRO A 24 -3.68 -0.91 -27.74
CA PRO A 24 -4.61 -1.72 -28.51
C PRO A 24 -4.31 -1.70 -30.02
N PRO A 25 -4.70 -2.74 -30.79
CA PRO A 25 -4.48 -2.77 -32.24
C PRO A 25 -5.08 -1.59 -33.00
N GLU A 26 -6.19 -1.02 -32.51
CA GLU A 26 -6.89 0.12 -33.12
C GLU A 26 -6.32 1.49 -32.67
N TRP A 27 -5.21 1.51 -31.93
CA TRP A 27 -4.60 2.77 -31.47
C TRP A 27 -4.00 3.55 -32.64
N ASN A 28 -4.55 4.73 -32.88
CA ASN A 28 -4.24 5.57 -34.04
C ASN A 28 -3.25 6.71 -33.76
N ALA A 29 -2.80 6.85 -32.51
CA ALA A 29 -1.82 7.86 -32.10
C ALA A 29 -0.45 7.23 -31.83
N SER A 30 0.51 8.02 -31.33
CA SER A 30 1.84 7.51 -30.99
C SER A 30 1.80 6.59 -29.77
N THR A 31 2.75 5.66 -29.70
CA THR A 31 2.95 4.81 -28.52
C THR A 31 3.24 5.64 -27.25
N GLN A 32 3.91 6.79 -27.40
CA GLN A 32 4.16 7.69 -26.28
C GLN A 32 2.86 8.27 -25.72
N ALA A 33 1.96 8.73 -26.60
CA ALA A 33 0.66 9.26 -26.19
C ALA A 33 -0.19 8.21 -25.45
N PHE A 34 -0.07 6.93 -25.83
CA PHE A 34 -0.70 5.83 -25.10
C PHE A 34 -0.17 5.73 -23.67
N TYR A 35 1.16 5.69 -23.50
CA TYR A 35 1.77 5.55 -22.17
C TYR A 35 1.49 6.75 -21.27
N ASP A 36 1.55 7.97 -21.79
CA ASP A 36 1.27 9.18 -21.00
C ASP A 36 -0.18 9.18 -20.49
N GLY A 37 -1.14 8.86 -21.37
CA GLY A 37 -2.55 8.75 -21.00
C GLY A 37 -2.83 7.60 -20.04
N TYR A 38 -2.18 6.45 -20.24
CA TYR A 38 -2.40 5.26 -19.43
C TYR A 38 -1.69 5.33 -18.07
N GLU A 39 -0.51 5.97 -17.98
CA GLU A 39 0.16 6.32 -16.72
C GLU A 39 -0.76 7.20 -15.88
N GLU A 40 -1.30 8.27 -16.46
CA GLU A 40 -2.21 9.18 -15.74
C GLU A 40 -3.52 8.47 -15.34
N HIS A 41 -4.03 7.57 -16.17
CA HIS A 41 -5.17 6.72 -15.81
C HIS A 41 -4.85 5.83 -14.60
N ILE A 42 -3.74 5.07 -14.63
CA ILE A 42 -3.33 4.20 -13.52
C ILE A 42 -3.09 5.03 -12.26
N TYR A 43 -2.47 6.20 -12.38
CA TYR A 43 -2.25 7.07 -11.24
C TYR A 43 -3.58 7.46 -10.57
N LYS A 44 -4.61 7.77 -11.36
CA LYS A 44 -5.95 8.17 -10.88
C LYS A 44 -6.83 7.03 -10.39
N THR A 45 -6.76 5.84 -10.99
CA THR A 45 -7.73 4.75 -10.76
C THR A 45 -7.11 3.49 -10.18
N GLY A 46 -5.79 3.31 -10.28
CA GLY A 46 -5.10 2.07 -9.91
C GLY A 46 -5.22 1.75 -8.42
N THR A 47 -5.20 0.47 -8.07
CA THR A 47 -5.21 0.02 -6.67
C THR A 47 -3.93 0.46 -5.95
N HIS A 48 -4.05 0.88 -4.69
CA HIS A 48 -2.89 1.16 -3.86
C HIS A 48 -2.06 -0.11 -3.63
N ARG A 49 -0.74 0.01 -3.71
CA ARG A 49 0.23 -1.08 -3.52
C ARG A 49 1.32 -0.64 -2.55
N GLN A 50 2.15 -1.57 -2.10
CA GLN A 50 3.34 -1.23 -1.32
C GLN A 50 4.28 -0.38 -2.18
N VAL A 51 4.64 0.80 -1.68
CA VAL A 51 5.51 1.79 -2.36
C VAL A 51 6.85 1.98 -1.67
N SER A 52 6.97 1.55 -0.41
CA SER A 52 8.21 1.59 0.36
C SER A 52 8.74 0.18 0.67
N LEU A 53 9.98 0.12 1.15
CA LEU A 53 10.49 -1.06 1.85
C LEU A 53 9.72 -1.30 3.16
N THR A 54 9.98 -2.44 3.80
CA THR A 54 9.50 -2.70 5.15
C THR A 54 10.43 -2.09 6.18
N PHE A 55 9.85 -1.46 7.20
CA PHE A 55 10.54 -0.79 8.28
C PHE A 55 10.17 -1.43 9.62
N ASP A 56 11.05 -1.26 10.60
CA ASP A 56 10.82 -1.79 11.95
C ASP A 56 9.85 -0.93 12.76
N ALA A 57 9.67 0.35 12.40
CA ALA A 57 8.89 1.30 13.18
C ALA A 57 8.08 2.26 12.29
N PRO A 58 6.92 2.74 12.77
CA PRO A 58 6.01 3.57 11.99
C PRO A 58 6.56 4.97 11.70
N GLN A 59 7.42 5.54 12.55
CA GLN A 59 8.04 6.85 12.32
C GLN A 59 8.88 6.88 11.04
N PHE A 60 9.60 5.78 10.72
CA PHE A 60 10.36 5.69 9.46
C PHE A 60 9.44 5.64 8.24
N CYS A 61 8.23 5.08 8.39
CA CYS A 61 7.22 5.15 7.33
C CYS A 61 6.71 6.57 7.14
N GLN A 62 6.54 7.32 8.24
CA GLN A 62 6.14 8.72 8.20
C GLN A 62 7.20 9.60 7.52
N ASP A 63 8.47 9.44 7.91
CA ASP A 63 9.60 10.13 7.27
C ASP A 63 9.65 9.85 5.76
N TRP A 64 9.43 8.59 5.37
CA TRP A 64 9.33 8.21 3.97
C TRP A 64 8.18 8.91 3.24
N ILE A 65 6.99 8.98 3.86
CA ILE A 65 5.82 9.67 3.30
C ILE A 65 6.13 11.15 3.09
N ASP A 66 6.78 11.79 4.06
CA ASP A 66 7.08 13.21 4.01
C ASP A 66 8.15 13.53 2.95
N LEU A 67 9.14 12.66 2.78
CA LEU A 67 10.08 12.74 1.66
C LEU A 67 9.39 12.50 0.31
N ALA A 68 8.56 11.47 0.20
CA ALA A 68 7.86 11.16 -1.04
C ALA A 68 6.96 12.32 -1.50
N LYS A 69 6.20 12.92 -0.58
CA LYS A 69 5.35 14.08 -0.90
C LYS A 69 6.13 15.30 -1.40
N LYS A 70 7.39 15.46 -0.98
CA LYS A 70 8.26 16.57 -1.41
C LYS A 70 8.85 16.34 -2.80
N HIS A 71 9.16 15.10 -3.15
CA HIS A 71 9.96 14.78 -4.33
C HIS A 71 9.19 14.13 -5.48
N MET A 72 7.98 13.60 -5.26
CA MET A 72 7.22 12.91 -6.30
C MET A 72 5.70 13.08 -6.15
N ARG A 73 4.97 12.79 -7.23
CA ARG A 73 3.49 12.76 -7.19
C ARG A 73 3.06 11.52 -6.42
N THR A 74 2.21 11.71 -5.41
CA THR A 74 1.72 10.64 -4.55
C THR A 74 0.21 10.74 -4.36
N ARG A 75 -0.46 9.59 -4.22
CA ARG A 75 -1.89 9.52 -3.92
C ARG A 75 -2.15 8.44 -2.87
N GLY A 76 -2.90 8.82 -1.84
CA GLY A 76 -3.47 7.90 -0.87
C GLY A 76 -2.43 7.10 -0.08
N LEU A 77 -1.28 7.71 0.23
CA LEU A 77 -0.24 7.10 1.06
C LEU A 77 -0.79 6.79 2.46
N LYS A 78 -0.58 5.56 2.92
CA LYS A 78 -1.00 5.06 4.22
C LYS A 78 0.06 4.12 4.79
N ILE A 79 0.30 4.24 6.09
CA ILE A 79 1.13 3.28 6.81
C ILE A 79 0.31 2.01 7.01
N MET A 80 0.94 0.87 6.75
CA MET A 80 0.38 -0.46 6.91
C MET A 80 1.30 -1.27 7.83
N TYR A 81 0.75 -2.22 8.56
CA TYR A 81 1.53 -3.17 9.34
C TYR A 81 1.11 -4.62 9.11
N ARG A 82 2.00 -5.58 9.43
CA ARG A 82 1.68 -7.01 9.38
C ARG A 82 0.79 -7.39 10.56
N GLY A 83 -0.48 -7.64 10.29
CA GLY A 83 -1.49 -7.97 11.30
C GLY A 83 -2.53 -8.95 10.79
N GLN A 84 -3.46 -9.33 11.67
CA GLN A 84 -4.59 -10.19 11.30
C GLN A 84 -5.55 -9.42 10.41
N VAL A 85 -5.83 -9.95 9.22
CA VAL A 85 -6.80 -9.35 8.31
C VAL A 85 -8.20 -9.61 8.85
N THR A 86 -8.95 -8.55 9.10
CA THR A 86 -10.35 -8.65 9.51
C THR A 86 -11.28 -8.57 8.30
N ASP A 87 -12.48 -9.14 8.44
CA ASP A 87 -13.56 -8.95 7.50
C ASP A 87 -14.29 -7.61 7.73
N LYS A 88 -15.40 -7.40 6.99
CA LYS A 88 -16.22 -6.18 7.10
C LYS A 88 -16.90 -6.00 8.48
N HIS A 89 -17.00 -7.06 9.27
CA HIS A 89 -17.61 -7.07 10.59
C HIS A 89 -16.57 -7.03 11.72
N GLY A 90 -15.28 -6.91 11.37
CA GLY A 90 -14.18 -6.90 12.34
C GLY A 90 -13.75 -8.29 12.81
N ALA A 91 -14.34 -9.37 12.28
CA ALA A 91 -13.95 -10.72 12.64
C ALA A 91 -12.66 -11.12 11.89
N PRO A 92 -11.71 -11.82 12.53
CA PRO A 92 -10.52 -12.31 11.86
C PRO A 92 -10.88 -13.21 10.68
N ARG A 93 -10.30 -12.94 9.51
CA ARG A 93 -10.46 -13.79 8.34
C ARG A 93 -9.71 -15.09 8.58
N ILE A 94 -10.43 -16.20 8.69
CA ILE A 94 -9.83 -17.52 8.92
C ILE A 94 -9.50 -18.20 7.59
N ASN A 95 -8.31 -18.80 7.50
CA ASN A 95 -7.92 -19.66 6.40
C ASN A 95 -8.63 -21.01 6.53
N LYS A 96 -9.51 -21.35 5.58
CA LYS A 96 -10.28 -22.61 5.60
C LYS A 96 -9.43 -23.88 5.61
N LYS A 97 -8.15 -23.81 5.19
CA LYS A 97 -7.25 -24.98 5.16
C LYS A 97 -6.51 -25.18 6.47
N THR A 98 -6.07 -24.10 7.12
CA THR A 98 -5.23 -24.17 8.33
C THR A 98 -6.02 -23.87 9.61
N ASN A 99 -7.25 -23.36 9.50
CA ASN A 99 -8.06 -22.86 10.61
C ASN A 99 -7.39 -21.75 11.44
N GLU A 100 -6.40 -21.07 10.86
CA GLU A 100 -5.69 -19.96 11.51
C GLU A 100 -6.11 -18.60 10.92
N PRO A 101 -5.97 -17.49 11.69
CA PRO A 101 -6.14 -16.15 11.18
C PRO A 101 -5.19 -15.82 10.03
N VAL A 102 -5.72 -15.24 8.95
CA VAL A 102 -4.93 -14.78 7.81
C VAL A 102 -4.13 -13.54 8.21
N MET A 103 -2.81 -13.66 8.16
CA MET A 103 -1.89 -12.53 8.35
C MET A 103 -1.69 -11.77 7.04
N GLY A 104 -1.87 -10.45 7.07
CA GLY A 104 -1.80 -9.58 5.91
C GLY A 104 -1.34 -8.17 6.26
N TRP A 105 -1.43 -7.27 5.28
CA TRP A 105 -1.21 -5.84 5.50
C TRP A 105 -2.51 -5.21 5.96
N VAL A 106 -2.49 -4.59 7.14
CA VAL A 106 -3.63 -3.88 7.71
C VAL A 106 -3.28 -2.41 7.97
N PRO A 107 -4.23 -1.47 7.87
CA PRO A 107 -3.96 -0.06 8.11
C PRO A 107 -3.44 0.17 9.52
N TYR A 108 -2.42 1.01 9.63
CA TYR A 108 -1.93 1.49 10.90
C TYR A 108 -2.68 2.78 11.27
N ASP A 109 -3.37 2.78 12.40
CA ASP A 109 -4.22 3.86 12.90
C ASP A 109 -3.58 4.67 14.05
N GLY A 110 -2.33 4.35 14.42
CA GLY A 110 -1.63 4.97 15.54
C GLY A 110 -2.10 4.50 16.93
N SER A 111 -3.11 3.62 17.02
CA SER A 111 -3.77 3.29 18.29
C SER A 111 -2.97 2.32 19.18
N TRP A 112 -1.81 1.85 18.73
CA TRP A 112 -0.96 0.94 19.51
C TRP A 112 -0.21 1.66 20.63
N GLU A 113 0.04 2.97 20.53
CA GLU A 113 0.61 3.78 21.62
C GLU A 113 -0.35 3.94 22.80
N THR A 114 -1.66 3.77 22.57
CA THR A 114 -2.72 3.90 23.59
C THR A 114 -3.21 2.57 24.15
N ARG A 115 -2.64 1.42 23.76
CA ARG A 115 -2.99 0.16 24.42
C ARG A 115 -2.36 0.18 25.82
N PRO A 116 -3.15 0.00 26.91
CA PRO A 116 -2.54 -0.23 28.21
C PRO A 116 -1.60 -1.42 28.04
N LYS A 117 -0.36 -1.27 28.50
CA LYS A 117 0.56 -2.39 28.61
C LYS A 117 -0.14 -3.40 29.50
N THR A 118 -0.75 -4.43 28.93
CA THR A 118 -1.29 -5.56 29.70
C THR A 118 -0.10 -6.34 30.23
N GLY A 119 0.51 -5.78 31.25
CA GLY A 119 1.49 -6.36 32.14
C GLY A 119 0.91 -6.24 33.55
N ALA A 120 -0.01 -7.13 33.86
CA ALA A 120 -0.36 -7.52 35.22
C ALA A 120 -1.05 -8.90 35.14
N PHE A 121 -0.29 -9.91 34.70
CA PHE A 121 -0.46 -11.22 35.30
C PHE A 121 0.38 -11.20 36.57
N LEU A 122 -0.28 -10.88 37.69
CA LEU A 122 0.08 -11.34 39.03
C LEU A 122 -1.16 -12.04 39.59
#